data_AF-A0A401NZQ1-F1
#
_entry.id   AF-A0A401NZQ1-F1
#
_cell.length_a   1.000
_cell.length_b   1.000
_cell.length_c   1.000
_cell.angle_alpha   90.00
_cell.angle_beta   90.00
_cell.angle_gamma   90.00
#
_symmetry.space_group_name_H-M   'P 1'
#
loop_
_entity.id
_entity.type
_entity.pdbx_description
1 polymer ?
#
loop_
_entity_poly.entity_id
_entity_poly.type
_entity_poly.pdbx_seq_one_letter_code
_entity_poly.pdbx_strand_id
1 'polypeptide(L)'
;MATHPAQELAKLLRRGIDLHGSQGFAGTPGYLSPEVLRKDPYAKPVDLWACGVILYILLVGYPPFWDEDQHRLYQQIKAGAYDFPSPEWDTHRATVASCMHRQETVDCLKKFNARRKLKGAILTTMLATRNFSGGRSSGNKKTDGVKESSESTNTTIEDEDTKVRKQEIIKATEQLIEAISNGDFEAYTKMCDPGVTAFEPEALGNLVEGLDFHRFYFENLWSKNNKPVHTTILNPHIHLIGEEAACIAYIRITQYIDSNGIPRTAQSEETRIWHRRDGKWQIVHFHRSGSPSALAN
;
A
#
# COMPACT_ATOMS: atom_id res chain seq x y z
N MET A 1 -14.91 -28.57 43.84
CA MET A 1 -15.06 -27.63 42.71
C MET A 1 -13.80 -26.81 42.63
N ALA A 2 -12.84 -27.22 41.78
CA ALA A 2 -11.55 -26.54 41.65
C ALA A 2 -11.68 -25.43 40.61
N THR A 3 -11.48 -24.19 41.05
CA THR A 3 -11.38 -23.03 40.16
C THR A 3 -10.13 -23.16 39.30
N HIS A 4 -10.29 -22.94 37.99
CA HIS A 4 -9.24 -23.12 36.99
C HIS A 4 -8.08 -22.13 37.24
N PRO A 5 -6.80 -22.57 37.30
CA PRO A 5 -5.64 -21.70 37.59
C PRO A 5 -5.51 -20.49 36.65
N ALA A 6 -6.06 -20.61 35.43
CA ALA A 6 -6.09 -19.56 34.42
C ALA A 6 -6.97 -18.35 34.80
N GLN A 7 -8.05 -18.54 35.57
CA GLN A 7 -8.97 -17.47 35.96
C GLN A 7 -8.43 -16.63 37.13
N GLU A 8 -7.64 -17.23 38.02
CA GLU A 8 -7.00 -16.54 39.14
C GLU A 8 -5.79 -15.72 38.68
N LEU A 9 -5.03 -16.24 37.71
CA LEU A 9 -3.97 -15.51 36.99
C LEU A 9 -4.53 -14.33 36.20
N ALA A 10 -5.71 -14.46 35.57
CA ALA A 10 -6.38 -13.36 34.87
C ALA A 10 -6.87 -12.25 35.82
N LYS A 11 -7.23 -12.57 37.07
CA LYS A 11 -7.54 -11.56 38.11
C LYS A 11 -6.29 -10.86 38.64
N LEU A 12 -5.19 -11.60 38.82
CA LEU A 12 -3.90 -11.05 39.29
C LEU A 12 -3.22 -10.17 38.23
N LEU A 13 -3.39 -10.47 36.94
CA LEU A 13 -2.86 -9.65 35.83
C LEU A 13 -3.61 -8.33 35.62
N ARG A 14 -4.89 -8.23 36.02
CA ARG A 14 -5.69 -6.98 35.92
C ARG A 14 -5.32 -5.93 36.97
N ARG A 15 -4.59 -6.29 38.03
CA ARG A 15 -4.38 -5.43 39.20
C ARG A 15 -3.09 -4.60 39.17
N GLY A 16 -2.23 -4.77 38.17
CA GLY A 16 -0.87 -4.22 38.20
C GLY A 16 -0.40 -3.48 36.95
N ILE A 17 -1.26 -3.22 35.96
CA ILE A 17 -0.84 -2.58 34.72
C ILE A 17 -1.95 -1.61 34.25
N ASP A 18 -1.85 -0.36 34.68
CA ASP A 18 -2.51 0.77 34.00
C ASP A 18 -1.76 1.00 32.68
N LEU A 19 -2.11 0.23 31.64
CA LEU A 19 -1.80 0.57 30.26
C LEU A 19 -3.06 1.21 29.70
N HIS A 20 -2.99 2.50 29.36
CA HIS A 20 -3.96 3.15 28.50
C HIS A 20 -3.98 2.41 27.14
N GLY A 21 -4.81 1.36 27.04
CA GLY A 21 -5.05 0.64 25.81
C GLY A 21 -5.79 1.54 24.83
N SER A 22 -5.37 1.53 23.57
CA SER A 22 -6.09 2.23 22.52
C SER A 22 -7.44 1.53 22.26
N GLN A 23 -8.48 2.31 21.98
CA GLN A 23 -9.85 1.83 21.72
C GLN A 23 -10.34 2.24 20.31
N GLY A 24 -9.47 2.10 19.29
CA GLY A 24 -9.79 2.41 17.90
C GLY A 24 -10.03 1.16 17.05
N PHE A 25 -10.68 1.30 15.91
CA PHE A 25 -10.70 0.26 14.87
C PHE A 25 -9.88 0.76 13.68
N ALA A 26 -8.64 0.29 13.55
CA ALA A 26 -7.74 0.68 12.48
C ALA A 26 -6.81 -0.48 12.09
N GLY A 27 -6.52 -0.59 10.79
CA GLY A 27 -5.61 -1.59 10.22
C GLY A 27 -6.19 -2.28 8.99
N THR A 28 -5.33 -2.97 8.23
CA THR A 28 -5.72 -3.70 7.02
C THR A 28 -6.35 -5.05 7.41
N PRO A 29 -7.54 -5.43 6.89
CA PRO A 29 -8.33 -6.57 7.35
C PRO A 29 -7.55 -7.87 7.64
N GLY A 30 -6.69 -8.32 6.72
CA GLY A 30 -5.92 -9.57 6.88
C GLY A 30 -4.79 -9.54 7.92
N TYR A 31 -4.44 -8.37 8.46
CA TYR A 31 -3.39 -8.18 9.46
C TYR A 31 -3.94 -7.74 10.83
N LEU A 32 -5.26 -7.53 10.94
CA LEU A 32 -5.90 -7.18 12.20
C LEU A 32 -5.81 -8.34 13.18
N SER A 33 -5.49 -8.02 14.43
CA SER A 33 -5.47 -9.03 15.48
C SER A 33 -6.88 -9.30 16.04
N PRO A 34 -7.11 -10.46 16.66
CA PRO A 34 -8.42 -10.84 17.18
C PRO A 34 -8.98 -9.85 18.21
N GLU A 35 -8.13 -9.30 19.07
CA GLU A 35 -8.52 -8.32 20.10
C GLU A 35 -9.00 -6.99 19.49
N VAL A 36 -8.41 -6.54 18.36
CA VAL A 36 -8.90 -5.35 17.64
C VAL A 36 -10.29 -5.63 17.06
N LEU A 37 -10.51 -6.83 16.48
CA LEU A 37 -11.80 -7.22 15.93
C LEU A 37 -12.88 -7.45 17.00
N ARG A 38 -12.50 -7.87 18.21
CA ARG A 38 -13.39 -8.00 19.36
C ARG A 38 -13.67 -6.66 20.06
N LYS A 39 -12.99 -5.59 19.65
CA LYS A 39 -13.03 -4.26 20.29
C LYS A 39 -12.55 -4.31 21.75
N ASP A 40 -11.67 -5.25 22.05
CA ASP A 40 -10.99 -5.29 23.35
C ASP A 40 -9.94 -4.18 23.39
N PRO A 41 -9.62 -3.62 24.57
CA PRO A 41 -8.48 -2.72 24.71
C PRO A 41 -7.19 -3.41 24.25
N TYR A 42 -6.47 -2.79 23.32
CA TYR A 42 -5.27 -3.37 22.73
C TYR A 42 -4.07 -2.41 22.85
N ALA A 43 -2.88 -2.96 22.63
CA ALA A 43 -1.61 -2.25 22.70
C ALA A 43 -0.60 -2.95 21.77
N LYS A 44 0.69 -2.88 22.10
CA LYS A 44 1.82 -3.47 21.35
C LYS A 44 1.65 -4.91 20.83
N PRO A 45 0.90 -5.84 21.48
CA PRO A 45 0.74 -7.20 20.95
C PRO A 45 0.11 -7.31 19.55
N VAL A 46 -0.66 -6.30 19.12
CA VAL A 46 -1.29 -6.29 17.78
C VAL A 46 -0.24 -6.31 16.66
N ASP A 47 0.93 -5.69 16.89
CA ASP A 47 2.04 -5.66 15.93
C ASP A 47 2.67 -7.04 15.78
N LEU A 48 2.68 -7.84 16.86
CA LEU A 48 3.23 -9.20 16.85
C LEU A 48 2.34 -10.17 16.07
N TRP A 49 1.02 -9.97 16.13
CA TRP A 49 0.08 -10.68 15.29
C TRP A 49 0.35 -10.41 13.81
N ALA A 50 0.49 -9.12 13.44
CA ALA A 50 0.82 -8.73 12.07
C ALA A 50 2.16 -9.32 11.61
N CYS A 51 3.19 -9.34 12.46
CA CYS A 51 4.46 -10.03 12.15
C CYS A 51 4.28 -11.53 11.90
N GLY A 52 3.39 -12.20 12.63
CA GLY A 52 3.06 -13.61 12.41
C GLY A 52 2.41 -13.85 11.04
N VAL A 53 1.47 -13.00 10.65
CA VAL A 53 0.83 -13.03 9.32
C VAL A 53 1.86 -12.81 8.21
N ILE A 54 2.76 -11.83 8.37
CA ILE A 54 3.84 -11.55 7.40
C ILE A 54 4.79 -12.74 7.30
N LEU A 55 5.22 -13.31 8.43
CA LEU A 55 6.11 -14.47 8.44
C LEU A 55 5.47 -15.67 7.72
N TYR A 56 4.18 -15.90 7.92
CA TYR A 56 3.44 -16.94 7.20
C TYR A 56 3.50 -16.71 5.69
N ILE A 57 3.17 -15.50 5.21
CA ILE A 57 3.21 -15.14 3.79
C ILE A 57 4.62 -15.34 3.22
N LEU A 58 5.66 -14.95 3.96
CA LEU A 58 7.05 -15.12 3.51
C LEU A 58 7.46 -16.59 3.36
N LEU A 59 6.83 -17.51 4.11
CA LEU A 59 7.14 -18.93 4.08
C LEU A 59 6.35 -19.70 3.01
N VAL A 60 5.08 -19.36 2.79
CA VAL A 60 4.20 -20.15 1.90
C VAL A 60 3.64 -19.38 0.69
N GLY A 61 3.81 -18.06 0.63
CA GLY A 61 3.45 -17.23 -0.52
C GLY A 61 2.00 -16.75 -0.57
N TYR A 62 1.16 -17.11 0.40
CA TYR A 62 -0.24 -16.67 0.50
C TYR A 62 -0.64 -16.39 1.97
N PRO A 63 -1.69 -15.59 2.24
CA PRO A 63 -2.06 -15.20 3.60
C PRO A 63 -2.69 -16.37 4.39
N PRO A 64 -2.52 -16.39 5.73
CA PRO A 64 -3.11 -17.41 6.60
C PRO A 64 -4.64 -17.28 6.77
N PHE A 65 -5.19 -16.11 6.49
CA PHE A 65 -6.63 -15.82 6.56
C PHE A 65 -7.06 -15.08 5.30
N TRP A 66 -8.13 -15.54 4.65
CA TRP A 66 -8.67 -14.89 3.47
C TRP A 66 -10.13 -15.32 3.26
N ASP A 67 -10.97 -14.36 2.90
CA ASP A 67 -12.35 -14.60 2.45
C ASP A 67 -12.77 -13.39 1.60
N GLU A 68 -13.63 -13.61 0.60
CA GLU A 68 -14.24 -12.51 -0.17
C GLU A 68 -15.21 -11.70 0.69
N ASP A 69 -15.84 -12.36 1.67
CA ASP A 69 -16.71 -11.70 2.65
C ASP A 69 -15.90 -11.29 3.88
N GLN A 70 -15.77 -9.98 4.06
CA GLN A 70 -15.05 -9.39 5.18
C GLN A 70 -15.56 -9.86 6.56
N HIS A 71 -16.86 -10.14 6.70
CA HIS A 71 -17.41 -10.67 7.94
C HIS A 71 -16.86 -12.07 8.22
N ARG A 72 -16.78 -12.93 7.21
CA ARG A 72 -16.22 -14.29 7.35
C ARG A 72 -14.72 -14.26 7.61
N LEU A 73 -13.97 -13.40 6.92
CA LEU A 73 -12.55 -13.14 7.20
C LEU A 73 -12.33 -12.79 8.69
N TYR A 74 -13.14 -11.88 9.22
CA TYR A 74 -13.05 -11.51 10.64
C TYR A 74 -13.38 -12.65 11.58
N GLN A 75 -14.27 -13.57 11.21
CA GLN A 75 -14.53 -14.78 12.02
C GLN A 75 -13.32 -15.72 12.00
N GLN A 76 -12.70 -15.94 10.83
CA GLN A 76 -11.47 -16.76 10.72
C GLN A 76 -10.36 -16.21 11.61
N ILE A 77 -10.11 -14.89 11.55
CA ILE A 77 -9.10 -14.21 12.37
C ILE A 77 -9.43 -14.35 13.86
N LYS A 78 -10.68 -14.05 14.27
CA LYS A 78 -11.10 -14.16 15.68
C LYS A 78 -10.97 -15.57 16.24
N ALA A 79 -11.18 -16.59 15.40
CA ALA A 79 -11.06 -18.00 15.72
C ALA A 79 -9.61 -18.50 15.66
N GLY A 80 -8.69 -17.77 15.01
CA GLY A 80 -7.34 -18.26 14.71
C GLY A 80 -7.36 -19.48 13.79
N ALA A 81 -8.31 -19.52 12.85
CA ALA A 81 -8.48 -20.62 11.90
C ALA A 81 -7.51 -20.47 10.72
N TYR A 82 -6.29 -20.98 10.88
CA TYR A 82 -5.28 -21.10 9.83
C TYR A 82 -4.66 -22.50 9.87
N ASP A 83 -4.22 -22.98 8.72
CA ASP A 83 -3.60 -24.30 8.56
C ASP A 83 -2.17 -24.17 8.05
N PHE A 84 -1.40 -25.25 8.17
CA PHE A 84 -0.10 -25.40 7.52
C PHE A 84 -0.20 -26.51 6.48
N PRO A 85 -0.54 -26.20 5.22
CA PRO A 85 -0.81 -27.24 4.24
C PRO A 85 0.48 -27.92 3.75
N SER A 86 0.28 -29.20 3.42
CA SER A 86 1.28 -30.05 2.77
C SER A 86 1.05 -30.04 1.26
N PRO A 87 2.11 -30.07 0.42
CA PRO A 87 3.52 -30.31 0.78
C PRO A 87 4.37 -29.04 1.01
N GLU A 88 3.78 -27.85 0.89
CA GLU A 88 4.50 -26.57 0.98
C GLU A 88 5.19 -26.44 2.34
N TRP A 89 4.53 -26.80 3.44
CA TRP A 89 5.14 -26.75 4.78
C TRP A 89 6.12 -27.89 5.06
N ASP A 90 5.90 -29.07 4.48
CA ASP A 90 6.72 -30.26 4.75
C ASP A 90 8.10 -30.18 4.11
N THR A 91 8.18 -29.60 2.91
CA THR A 91 9.45 -29.39 2.20
C THR A 91 10.31 -28.32 2.89
N HIS A 92 9.67 -27.29 3.47
CA HIS A 92 10.35 -26.25 4.23
C HIS A 92 10.77 -26.70 5.63
N ARG A 93 10.17 -27.74 6.20
CA ARG A 93 10.55 -28.26 7.53
C ARG A 93 12.03 -28.67 7.59
N ALA A 94 12.56 -29.25 6.50
CA ALA A 94 13.96 -29.66 6.39
C ALA A 94 14.91 -28.48 6.05
N THR A 95 14.52 -27.62 5.12
CA THR A 95 15.32 -26.47 4.67
C THR A 95 15.37 -25.35 5.72
N VAL A 96 14.26 -25.10 6.41
CA VAL A 96 14.17 -24.15 7.54
C VAL A 96 14.90 -24.71 8.77
N ALA A 97 14.83 -26.01 9.06
CA ALA A 97 15.62 -26.62 10.13
C ALA A 97 17.14 -26.60 9.85
N SER A 98 17.56 -26.70 8.58
CA SER A 98 18.97 -26.69 8.19
C SER A 98 19.58 -25.28 8.17
N CYS A 99 18.82 -24.24 7.84
CA CYS A 99 19.29 -22.85 7.84
C CYS A 99 19.06 -22.14 9.19
N MET A 100 18.20 -22.69 10.05
CA MET A 100 17.88 -22.15 11.38
C MET A 100 18.30 -23.13 12.49
N HIS A 101 19.57 -23.55 12.49
CA HIS A 101 20.16 -24.22 13.65
C HIS A 101 20.39 -23.23 14.79
N ARG A 102 19.30 -22.81 15.42
CA ARG A 102 19.33 -22.32 16.79
C ARG A 102 18.05 -22.78 17.45
N GLN A 103 18.19 -23.82 18.28
CA GLN A 103 17.23 -24.16 19.32
C GLN A 103 16.77 -22.89 20.08
N GLU A 104 17.65 -21.88 20.14
CA GLU A 104 17.34 -20.55 20.63
C GLU A 104 16.26 -19.77 19.87
N THR A 105 16.02 -19.93 18.56
CA THR A 105 14.95 -19.21 17.84
C THR A 105 13.58 -19.81 18.16
N VAL A 106 13.50 -21.14 18.21
CA VAL A 106 12.30 -21.87 18.65
C VAL A 106 12.05 -21.63 20.14
N ASP A 107 13.10 -21.64 20.95
CA ASP A 107 13.03 -21.30 22.37
C ASP A 107 12.76 -19.80 22.56
N CYS A 108 13.18 -18.92 21.66
CA CYS A 108 12.84 -17.50 21.66
C CYS A 108 11.36 -17.32 21.35
N LEU A 109 10.78 -18.02 20.37
CA LEU A 109 9.34 -18.02 20.11
C LEU A 109 8.54 -18.55 21.30
N LYS A 110 9.03 -19.62 21.97
CA LYS A 110 8.42 -20.14 23.21
C LYS A 110 8.59 -19.20 24.41
N LYS A 111 9.75 -18.53 24.55
CA LYS A 111 10.04 -17.52 25.59
C LYS A 111 9.45 -16.15 25.27
N PHE A 112 9.04 -15.87 24.03
CA PHE A 112 8.40 -14.62 23.62
C PHE A 112 7.01 -14.46 24.26
N ASN A 113 6.38 -15.58 24.64
CA ASN A 113 5.20 -15.63 25.51
C ASN A 113 5.51 -15.32 26.99
N ALA A 114 6.77 -15.08 27.38
CA ALA A 114 7.17 -14.70 28.74
C ALA A 114 8.32 -13.66 28.75
N ARG A 115 7.97 -12.38 28.55
CA ARG A 115 8.64 -11.17 29.09
C ARG A 115 10.07 -10.81 28.58
N ARG A 116 10.13 -9.66 27.87
CA ARG A 116 11.20 -8.61 27.79
C ARG A 116 12.65 -9.00 27.44
N LYS A 117 13.07 -8.65 26.23
CA LYS A 117 14.07 -7.59 25.88
C LYS A 117 14.54 -7.80 24.42
N LEU A 118 14.02 -7.01 23.48
CA LEU A 118 14.52 -6.96 22.11
C LEU A 118 14.97 -5.53 21.81
N LYS A 119 16.28 -5.27 21.96
CA LYS A 119 16.90 -4.01 21.51
C LYS A 119 18.13 -4.25 20.62
N GLY A 120 18.26 -5.43 20.00
CA GLY A 120 19.48 -5.77 19.24
C GLY A 120 19.30 -6.60 17.97
N ALA A 121 18.23 -7.37 17.79
CA ALA A 121 18.17 -8.34 16.68
C ALA A 121 17.74 -7.76 15.32
N ILE A 122 17.08 -6.59 15.31
CA ILE A 122 16.44 -6.06 14.08
C ILE A 122 17.45 -5.42 13.12
N LEU A 123 18.64 -5.01 13.59
CA LEU A 123 19.59 -4.28 12.75
C LEU A 123 20.52 -5.17 11.91
N THR A 124 20.70 -6.44 12.26
CA THR A 124 21.69 -7.32 11.61
C THR A 124 21.16 -8.00 10.33
N THR A 125 19.84 -8.17 10.19
CA THR A 125 19.25 -8.85 9.02
C THR A 125 19.14 -7.95 7.78
N MET A 126 19.14 -6.62 7.94
CA MET A 126 18.94 -5.68 6.82
C MET A 126 20.21 -5.29 6.06
N LEU A 127 21.40 -5.76 6.45
CA LEU A 127 22.68 -5.36 5.81
C LEU A 127 23.43 -6.48 5.08
N ALA A 128 22.88 -7.69 4.96
CA ALA A 128 23.55 -8.80 4.28
C ALA A 128 22.83 -9.22 3.00
N THR A 129 22.76 -8.34 1.99
CA THR A 129 22.72 -8.75 0.57
C THR A 129 23.05 -7.57 -0.36
N ARG A 130 24.33 -7.17 -0.44
CA ARG A 130 24.93 -6.67 -1.69
C ARG A 130 26.38 -7.17 -1.82
N ASN A 131 26.65 -7.71 -3.01
CA ASN A 131 27.93 -8.04 -3.65
C ASN A 131 28.49 -9.47 -3.48
N PHE A 132 28.39 -10.28 -4.54
CA PHE A 132 29.51 -11.09 -5.04
C PHE A 132 29.44 -11.24 -6.57
N SER A 133 30.60 -11.13 -7.19
CA SER A 133 30.86 -11.08 -8.64
C SER A 133 31.45 -12.38 -9.19
N GLY A 134 31.13 -12.72 -10.45
CA GLY A 134 32.05 -13.35 -11.41
C GLY A 134 32.02 -14.88 -11.61
N GLY A 135 31.96 -15.31 -12.89
CA GLY A 135 32.53 -16.61 -13.34
C GLY A 135 31.71 -17.45 -14.33
N ARG A 136 32.22 -17.60 -15.56
CA ARG A 136 31.69 -18.28 -16.79
C ARG A 136 31.47 -19.82 -16.74
N SER A 137 30.58 -20.31 -17.63
CA SER A 137 30.84 -21.37 -18.65
C SER A 137 29.68 -21.42 -19.67
N SER A 138 29.84 -20.94 -20.92
CA SER A 138 30.12 -21.65 -22.19
C SER A 138 29.18 -22.80 -22.65
N GLY A 139 28.31 -22.47 -23.62
CA GLY A 139 28.18 -23.18 -24.91
C GLY A 139 27.09 -24.25 -25.10
N ASN A 140 26.00 -23.94 -25.81
CA ASN A 140 25.87 -24.22 -27.26
C ASN A 140 24.58 -23.67 -27.89
N LYS A 141 24.69 -23.40 -29.19
CA LYS A 141 23.84 -22.59 -30.08
C LYS A 141 22.86 -23.45 -30.89
N LYS A 142 21.68 -22.91 -31.25
CA LYS A 142 21.10 -22.90 -32.62
C LYS A 142 19.81 -22.08 -32.72
N THR A 143 19.61 -21.51 -33.91
CA THR A 143 18.66 -20.48 -34.32
C THR A 143 17.45 -21.04 -35.07
N ASP A 144 16.44 -20.18 -35.26
CA ASP A 144 15.53 -20.02 -36.42
C ASP A 144 14.03 -20.15 -36.11
N GLY A 145 13.25 -19.15 -36.55
CA GLY A 145 11.80 -19.27 -36.70
C GLY A 145 10.99 -17.98 -36.54
N VAL A 146 10.91 -17.19 -37.60
CA VAL A 146 9.86 -16.15 -37.81
C VAL A 146 8.49 -16.84 -37.93
N LYS A 147 7.43 -16.29 -37.31
CA LYS A 147 6.06 -16.28 -37.87
C LYS A 147 5.12 -15.27 -37.19
N GLU A 148 4.31 -14.66 -38.05
CA GLU A 148 3.35 -13.58 -37.89
C GLU A 148 2.14 -13.86 -36.96
N SER A 149 1.57 -12.73 -36.50
CA SER A 149 0.15 -12.38 -36.40
C SER A 149 -0.88 -13.51 -36.30
N SER A 150 -1.64 -13.53 -35.21
CA SER A 150 -2.98 -14.10 -35.21
C SER A 150 -3.91 -13.33 -34.27
N GLU A 151 -5.01 -12.90 -34.86
CA GLU A 151 -6.23 -12.30 -34.32
C GLU A 151 -6.72 -12.85 -32.97
N SER A 152 -7.25 -11.88 -32.22
CA SER A 152 -8.28 -11.93 -31.18
C SER A 152 -8.83 -13.29 -30.75
N THR A 153 -8.68 -13.60 -29.46
CA THR A 153 -9.64 -14.42 -28.72
C THR A 153 -9.86 -13.80 -27.33
N ASN A 154 -11.07 -13.28 -27.12
CA ASN A 154 -11.52 -12.75 -25.83
C ASN A 154 -11.64 -13.87 -24.79
N THR A 155 -10.67 -13.90 -23.88
CA THR A 155 -10.82 -14.50 -22.54
C THR A 155 -9.91 -13.67 -21.62
N THR A 156 -10.48 -12.76 -20.84
CA THR A 156 -9.74 -11.77 -20.04
C THR A 156 -9.09 -12.42 -18.83
N ILE A 157 -7.97 -13.10 -19.07
CA ILE A 157 -6.85 -13.09 -18.12
C ILE A 157 -6.17 -11.75 -18.39
N GLU A 158 -6.25 -10.79 -17.46
CA GLU A 158 -5.45 -9.58 -17.59
C GLU A 158 -3.98 -10.02 -17.68
N ASP A 159 -3.33 -9.74 -18.81
CA ASP A 159 -1.91 -10.04 -19.01
C ASP A 159 -1.10 -9.40 -17.87
N GLU A 160 -0.17 -10.13 -17.27
CA GLU A 160 0.68 -9.62 -16.17
C GLU A 160 1.39 -8.33 -16.58
N ASP A 161 1.73 -8.17 -17.87
CA ASP A 161 2.25 -6.90 -18.41
C ASP A 161 1.26 -5.74 -18.25
N THR A 162 -0.02 -5.98 -18.56
CA THR A 162 -1.09 -4.98 -18.40
C THR A 162 -1.23 -4.55 -16.94
N LYS A 163 -1.11 -5.49 -16.00
CA LYS A 163 -1.19 -5.22 -14.56
C LYS A 163 -0.01 -4.37 -14.08
N VAL A 164 1.21 -4.69 -14.51
CA VAL A 164 2.40 -3.90 -14.20
C VAL A 164 2.26 -2.47 -14.74
N ARG A 165 1.84 -2.32 -16.00
CA ARG A 165 1.64 -1.01 -16.63
C ARG A 165 0.55 -0.19 -15.94
N LYS A 166 -0.57 -0.79 -15.53
CA LYS A 166 -1.59 -0.13 -14.71
C LYS A 166 -1.01 0.35 -13.38
N GLN A 167 -0.18 -0.47 -12.71
CA GLN A 167 0.47 -0.09 -11.46
C GLN A 167 1.46 1.08 -11.62
N GLU A 168 2.15 1.18 -12.76
CA GLU A 168 3.00 2.34 -13.07
C GLU A 168 2.18 3.64 -13.16
N ILE A 169 1.01 3.60 -13.82
CA ILE A 169 0.12 4.76 -13.93
C ILE A 169 -0.45 5.17 -12.57
N ILE A 170 -0.80 4.20 -11.70
CA ILE A 170 -1.20 4.48 -10.31
C ILE A 170 -0.07 5.22 -9.59
N LYS A 171 1.15 4.68 -9.63
CA LYS A 171 2.30 5.26 -8.94
C LYS A 171 2.64 6.67 -9.44
N ALA A 172 2.59 6.89 -10.75
CA ALA A 172 2.78 8.23 -11.32
C ALA A 172 1.68 9.20 -10.86
N THR A 173 0.44 8.73 -10.74
CA THR A 173 -0.70 9.55 -10.25
C THR A 173 -0.55 9.89 -8.77
N GLU A 174 -0.11 8.95 -7.94
CA GLU A 174 0.17 9.18 -6.51
C GLU A 174 1.29 10.20 -6.31
N GLN A 175 2.40 10.06 -7.04
CA GLN A 175 3.53 11.00 -7.00
C GLN A 175 3.13 12.42 -7.40
N LEU A 176 2.25 12.56 -8.38
CA LEU A 176 1.71 13.85 -8.78
C LEU A 176 0.86 14.49 -7.68
N ILE A 177 -0.04 13.71 -7.08
CA ILE A 177 -0.92 14.19 -6.00
C ILE A 177 -0.09 14.60 -4.78
N GLU A 178 0.99 13.88 -4.50
CA GLU A 178 1.96 14.24 -3.47
C GLU A 178 2.67 15.56 -3.80
N ALA A 179 3.15 15.76 -5.03
CA ALA A 179 3.75 17.02 -5.46
C ALA A 179 2.79 18.22 -5.30
N ILE A 180 1.52 18.05 -5.68
CA ILE A 180 0.48 19.08 -5.50
C ILE A 180 0.26 19.36 -4.00
N SER A 181 0.10 18.31 -3.19
CA SER A 181 -0.19 18.44 -1.76
C SER A 181 0.96 19.10 -0.99
N ASN A 182 2.21 18.86 -1.41
CA ASN A 182 3.41 19.45 -0.81
C ASN A 182 3.75 20.84 -1.36
N GLY A 183 3.01 21.34 -2.36
CA GLY A 183 3.35 22.58 -3.05
C GLY A 183 4.68 22.52 -3.80
N ASP A 184 5.12 21.34 -4.23
CA ASP A 184 6.37 21.14 -4.98
C ASP A 184 6.13 21.37 -6.48
N PHE A 185 6.25 22.64 -6.88
CA PHE A 185 6.07 23.03 -8.28
C PHE A 185 7.16 22.47 -9.20
N GLU A 186 8.36 22.20 -8.69
CA GLU A 186 9.46 21.66 -9.49
C GLU A 186 9.18 20.21 -9.86
N ALA A 187 8.75 19.39 -8.90
CA ALA A 187 8.30 18.02 -9.17
C ALA A 187 7.08 18.00 -10.10
N TYR A 188 6.08 18.87 -9.85
CA TYR A 188 4.90 18.99 -10.72
C TYR A 188 5.28 19.29 -12.17
N THR A 189 6.18 20.26 -12.39
CA THR A 189 6.67 20.64 -13.73
C THR A 189 7.33 19.48 -14.46
N LYS A 190 8.09 18.61 -13.76
CA LYS A 190 8.73 17.43 -14.37
C LYS A 190 7.72 16.38 -14.83
N MET A 191 6.54 16.33 -14.21
CA MET A 191 5.49 15.34 -14.47
C MET A 191 4.44 15.83 -15.47
N CYS A 192 4.50 17.07 -15.91
CA CYS A 192 3.58 17.65 -16.87
C CYS A 192 4.30 18.00 -18.18
N ASP A 193 3.58 17.84 -19.28
CA ASP A 193 4.01 18.39 -20.56
C ASP A 193 4.01 19.94 -20.49
N PRO A 194 4.99 20.65 -21.10
CA PRO A 194 4.98 22.11 -21.13
C PRO A 194 3.72 22.73 -21.74
N GLY A 195 3.07 22.04 -22.68
CA GLY A 195 1.79 22.39 -23.31
C GLY A 195 0.60 21.62 -22.73
N VAL A 196 0.68 21.16 -21.48
CA VAL A 196 -0.44 20.48 -20.81
C VAL A 196 -1.71 21.31 -20.88
N THR A 197 -2.83 20.67 -21.19
CA THR A 197 -4.14 21.33 -21.21
C THR A 197 -4.99 20.93 -20.01
N ALA A 198 -5.85 21.83 -19.54
CA ALA A 198 -6.62 21.64 -18.32
C ALA A 198 -8.07 22.13 -18.44
N PHE A 199 -8.99 21.32 -17.92
CA PHE A 199 -10.30 21.78 -17.46
C PHE A 199 -10.38 21.62 -15.94
N GLU A 200 -10.67 22.70 -15.23
CA GLU A 200 -10.88 22.67 -13.79
C GLU A 200 -11.81 23.80 -13.34
N PRO A 201 -12.45 23.70 -12.15
CA PRO A 201 -13.38 24.73 -11.67
C PRO A 201 -12.78 26.15 -11.66
N GLU A 202 -11.49 26.25 -11.35
CA GLU A 202 -10.70 27.48 -11.31
C GLU A 202 -10.60 28.18 -12.67
N ALA A 203 -10.67 27.41 -13.77
CA ALA A 203 -10.65 27.95 -15.13
C ALA A 203 -12.00 28.52 -15.58
N LEU A 204 -13.04 28.44 -14.73
CA LEU A 204 -14.39 28.99 -14.98
C LEU A 204 -14.98 28.55 -16.33
N GLY A 205 -14.79 27.27 -16.67
CA GLY A 205 -15.30 26.66 -17.91
C GLY A 205 -14.44 26.87 -19.15
N ASN A 206 -13.24 27.46 -19.02
CA ASN A 206 -12.31 27.66 -20.13
C ASN A 206 -11.26 26.53 -20.17
N LEU A 207 -10.76 26.25 -21.38
CA LEU A 207 -9.58 25.40 -21.55
C LEU A 207 -8.33 26.22 -21.26
N VAL A 208 -7.51 25.76 -20.31
CA VAL A 208 -6.23 26.36 -19.97
C VAL A 208 -5.10 25.56 -20.62
N GLU A 209 -4.04 26.25 -21.05
CA GLU A 209 -2.83 25.63 -21.61
C GLU A 209 -1.58 26.06 -20.82
N GLY A 210 -0.67 25.11 -20.64
CA GLY A 210 0.61 25.30 -19.98
C GLY A 210 0.52 25.30 -18.45
N LEU A 211 1.68 25.57 -17.84
CA LEU A 211 1.86 25.45 -16.39
C LEU A 211 1.63 26.75 -15.62
N ASP A 212 1.58 27.88 -16.32
CA ASP A 212 1.63 29.19 -15.68
C ASP A 212 0.36 29.52 -14.87
N PHE A 213 -0.81 29.07 -15.36
CA PHE A 213 -2.06 29.17 -14.62
C PHE A 213 -1.99 28.45 -13.25
N HIS A 214 -1.41 27.25 -13.23
CA HIS A 214 -1.29 26.43 -12.03
C HIS A 214 -0.25 26.98 -11.05
N ARG A 215 0.85 27.58 -11.56
CA ARG A 215 1.93 28.18 -10.76
C ARG A 215 1.39 29.12 -9.69
N PHE A 216 0.38 29.92 -10.01
CA PHE A 216 -0.26 30.84 -9.07
C PHE A 216 -0.68 30.14 -7.77
N TYR A 217 -1.27 28.95 -7.84
CA TYR A 217 -1.74 28.21 -6.67
C TYR A 217 -0.59 27.58 -5.87
N PHE A 218 0.48 27.15 -6.52
CA PHE A 218 1.69 26.68 -5.85
C PHE A 218 2.37 27.80 -5.06
N GLU A 219 2.47 28.99 -5.64
CA GLU A 219 3.11 30.14 -5.01
C GLU A 219 2.28 30.76 -3.88
N ASN A 220 0.95 30.70 -3.97
CA ASN A 220 0.07 31.47 -3.08
C ASN A 220 -0.78 30.63 -2.11
N LEU A 221 -1.18 29.41 -2.48
CA LEU A 221 -2.09 28.58 -1.69
C LEU A 221 -1.33 27.47 -0.95
N TRP A 222 -0.62 26.60 -1.69
CA TRP A 222 -0.08 25.36 -1.12
C TRP A 222 1.23 25.56 -0.36
N SER A 223 2.10 26.47 -0.81
CA SER A 223 3.35 26.79 -0.10
C SER A 223 3.15 27.40 1.29
N LYS A 224 1.95 27.86 1.63
CA LYS A 224 1.62 28.56 2.88
C LYS A 224 0.69 27.79 3.82
N ASN A 225 0.16 26.63 3.40
CA ASN A 225 -0.82 25.91 4.20
C ASN A 225 -0.14 24.91 5.15
N ASN A 226 -0.07 25.26 6.43
CA ASN A 226 0.50 24.39 7.48
C ASN A 226 -0.51 23.40 8.08
N LYS A 227 -1.76 23.35 7.58
CA LYS A 227 -2.79 22.44 8.10
C LYS A 227 -2.67 21.07 7.45
N PRO A 228 -2.93 19.98 8.19
CA PRO A 228 -2.89 18.64 7.63
C PRO A 228 -3.99 18.48 6.56
N VAL A 229 -3.59 17.92 5.41
CA VAL A 229 -4.47 17.54 4.32
C VAL A 229 -4.25 16.05 4.05
N HIS A 230 -5.34 15.28 4.02
CA HIS A 230 -5.31 13.85 3.71
C HIS A 230 -6.10 13.61 2.42
N THR A 231 -5.47 12.95 1.44
CA THR A 231 -6.09 12.64 0.16
C THR A 231 -6.31 11.13 0.05
N THR A 232 -7.47 10.73 -0.47
CA THR A 232 -7.80 9.34 -0.79
C THR A 232 -8.27 9.26 -2.25
N ILE A 233 -7.74 8.29 -2.99
CA ILE A 233 -8.15 7.97 -4.35
C ILE A 233 -9.14 6.80 -4.26
N LEU A 234 -10.33 6.97 -4.83
CA LEU A 234 -11.38 5.96 -4.88
C LEU A 234 -11.65 5.55 -6.33
N ASN A 235 -11.88 4.25 -6.51
CA ASN A 235 -12.29 3.63 -7.78
C ASN A 235 -11.45 4.09 -8.99
N PRO A 236 -10.11 3.95 -8.97
CA PRO A 236 -9.31 4.29 -10.13
C PRO A 236 -9.60 3.33 -11.28
N HIS A 237 -9.97 3.88 -12.43
CA HIS A 237 -10.17 3.16 -13.69
C HIS A 237 -9.12 3.59 -14.70
N ILE A 238 -8.35 2.63 -15.21
CA ILE A 238 -7.22 2.88 -16.12
C ILE A 238 -7.50 2.24 -17.47
N HIS A 239 -7.38 3.04 -18.52
CA HIS A 239 -7.39 2.61 -19.92
C HIS A 239 -5.99 2.81 -20.50
N LEU A 240 -5.32 1.71 -20.84
CA LEU A 240 -4.06 1.76 -21.58
C LEU A 240 -4.35 1.98 -23.06
N ILE A 241 -3.61 2.87 -23.71
CA ILE A 241 -3.80 3.24 -25.12
C ILE A 241 -2.46 3.05 -25.82
N GLY A 242 -2.30 1.91 -26.51
CA GLY A 242 -1.02 1.51 -27.08
C GLY A 242 0.06 1.32 -26.02
N GLU A 243 1.32 1.57 -26.36
CA GLU A 243 2.46 1.42 -25.45
C GLU A 243 2.79 2.69 -24.67
N GLU A 244 2.50 3.86 -25.24
CA GLU A 244 3.00 5.15 -24.77
C GLU A 244 1.92 6.07 -24.21
N ALA A 245 0.64 5.67 -24.19
CA ALA A 245 -0.42 6.49 -23.63
C ALA A 245 -1.28 5.71 -22.63
N ALA A 246 -1.82 6.44 -21.66
CA ALA A 246 -2.80 5.91 -20.72
C ALA A 246 -3.75 7.01 -20.25
N CYS A 247 -4.99 6.64 -19.96
CA CYS A 247 -5.98 7.49 -19.33
C CYS A 247 -6.35 6.88 -17.97
N ILE A 248 -6.32 7.69 -16.92
CA ILE A 248 -6.83 7.30 -15.59
C ILE A 248 -7.95 8.24 -15.19
N ALA A 249 -9.07 7.68 -14.74
CA ALA A 249 -10.18 8.40 -14.13
C ALA A 249 -10.41 7.88 -12.71
N TYR A 250 -10.61 8.77 -11.75
CA TYR A 250 -10.79 8.42 -10.35
C TYR A 250 -11.59 9.48 -9.60
N ILE A 251 -12.08 9.12 -8.42
CA ILE A 251 -12.67 10.07 -7.48
C ILE A 251 -11.61 10.40 -6.43
N ARG A 252 -11.34 11.68 -6.24
CA ARG A 252 -10.45 12.18 -5.19
C ARG A 252 -11.29 12.70 -4.03
N ILE A 253 -11.08 12.14 -2.86
CA ILE A 253 -11.61 12.66 -1.60
C ILE A 253 -10.48 13.35 -0.86
N THR A 254 -10.70 14.61 -0.48
CA THR A 254 -9.72 15.42 0.25
C THR A 254 -10.33 15.83 1.59
N GLN A 255 -9.68 15.41 2.67
CA GLN A 255 -10.01 15.79 4.04
C GLN A 255 -9.03 16.87 4.50
N TYR A 256 -9.55 17.97 5.03
CA TYR A 256 -8.75 19.13 5.43
C TYR A 256 -9.37 19.83 6.63
N ILE A 257 -8.60 20.73 7.25
CA ILE A 257 -9.06 21.60 8.34
C ILE A 257 -9.32 23.00 7.77
N ASP A 258 -10.56 23.49 7.87
CA ASP A 258 -10.94 24.82 7.36
C ASP A 258 -10.37 25.97 8.21
N SER A 259 -10.63 27.22 7.79
CA SER A 259 -10.23 28.46 8.47
C SER A 259 -10.59 28.47 9.96
N ASN A 260 -11.75 27.92 10.31
CA ASN A 260 -12.30 27.84 11.67
C ASN A 260 -11.78 26.65 12.48
N GLY A 261 -10.89 25.82 11.92
CA GLY A 261 -10.37 24.63 12.59
C GLY A 261 -11.31 23.43 12.50
N ILE A 262 -12.36 23.50 11.68
CA ILE A 262 -13.35 22.43 11.54
C ILE A 262 -12.91 21.46 10.44
N PRO A 263 -12.93 20.15 10.67
CA PRO A 263 -12.65 19.17 9.63
C PRO A 263 -13.73 19.19 8.56
N ARG A 264 -13.30 19.25 7.29
CA ARG A 264 -14.14 19.23 6.10
C ARG A 264 -13.68 18.12 5.18
N THR A 265 -14.60 17.70 4.32
CA THR A 265 -14.33 16.73 3.25
C THR A 265 -14.85 17.30 1.95
N ALA A 266 -14.01 17.30 0.92
CA ALA A 266 -14.37 17.67 -0.44
C ALA A 266 -14.16 16.48 -1.36
N GLN A 267 -14.98 16.43 -2.41
CA GLN A 267 -14.89 15.44 -3.49
C GLN A 267 -14.62 16.16 -4.81
N SER A 268 -13.77 15.56 -5.63
CA SER A 268 -13.59 15.89 -7.04
C SER A 268 -13.51 14.63 -7.89
N GLU A 269 -14.03 14.69 -9.11
CA GLU A 269 -13.85 13.67 -10.13
C GLU A 269 -12.71 14.12 -11.05
N GLU A 270 -11.67 13.30 -11.18
CA GLU A 270 -10.46 13.67 -11.92
C GLU A 270 -10.16 12.66 -13.02
N THR A 271 -9.84 13.17 -14.20
CA THR A 271 -9.31 12.41 -15.33
C THR A 271 -7.94 12.96 -15.70
N ARG A 272 -6.95 12.08 -15.89
CA ARG A 272 -5.60 12.44 -16.33
C ARG A 272 -5.18 11.60 -17.52
N ILE A 273 -4.66 12.28 -18.53
CA ILE A 273 -4.11 11.65 -19.73
C ILE A 273 -2.59 11.71 -19.62
N TRP A 274 -2.00 10.52 -19.53
CA TRP A 274 -0.58 10.29 -19.46
C TRP A 274 -0.03 9.92 -20.83
N HIS A 275 1.11 10.49 -21.18
CA HIS A 275 1.87 10.15 -22.36
C HIS A 275 3.34 9.92 -21.97
N ARG A 276 3.93 8.83 -22.45
CA ARG A 276 5.31 8.47 -22.18
C ARG A 276 6.20 9.10 -23.25
N ARG A 277 7.14 9.95 -22.83
CA ARG A 277 8.17 10.54 -23.70
C ARG A 277 9.53 10.30 -23.08
N ASP A 278 10.48 9.80 -23.87
CA ASP A 278 11.84 9.48 -23.41
C ASP A 278 11.86 8.60 -22.13
N GLY A 279 10.95 7.63 -22.07
CA GLY A 279 10.80 6.71 -20.94
C GLY A 279 10.16 7.31 -19.68
N LYS A 280 9.63 8.54 -19.73
CA LYS A 280 8.97 9.20 -18.60
C LYS A 280 7.51 9.49 -18.89
N TRP A 281 6.64 9.19 -17.94
CA TRP A 281 5.23 9.54 -18.01
C TRP A 281 5.04 11.03 -17.71
N GLN A 282 4.37 11.73 -18.61
CA GLN A 282 3.99 13.14 -18.46
C GLN A 282 2.50 13.32 -18.72
N ILE A 283 1.86 14.23 -17.99
CA ILE A 283 0.47 14.60 -18.21
C ILE A 283 0.39 15.54 -19.40
N VAL A 284 -0.43 15.18 -20.38
CA VAL A 284 -0.70 16.01 -21.56
C VAL A 284 -2.06 16.71 -21.47
N HIS A 285 -2.99 16.13 -20.70
CA HIS A 285 -4.29 16.72 -20.41
C HIS A 285 -4.80 16.27 -19.05
N PHE A 286 -5.52 17.14 -18.34
CA PHE A 286 -6.34 16.71 -17.21
C PHE A 286 -7.67 17.46 -17.16
N HIS A 287 -8.65 16.81 -16.54
CA HIS A 287 -9.95 17.38 -16.27
C HIS A 287 -10.33 17.09 -14.81
N ARG A 288 -10.63 18.13 -14.05
CA ARG A 288 -11.24 18.06 -12.72
C ARG A 288 -12.66 18.62 -12.76
N SER A 289 -13.59 17.88 -12.19
CA SER A 289 -14.97 18.30 -11.89
C SER A 289 -15.19 18.33 -10.36
N GLY A 290 -16.26 19.00 -9.93
CA GLY A 290 -16.62 19.10 -8.52
C GLY A 290 -16.08 20.38 -7.84
N SER A 291 -15.67 20.25 -6.58
CA SER A 291 -15.28 21.42 -5.77
C SER A 291 -13.91 21.98 -6.18
N PRO A 292 -13.69 23.31 -6.10
CA PRO A 292 -12.36 23.90 -6.27
C PRO A 292 -11.33 23.32 -5.30
N SER A 293 -10.06 23.29 -5.70
CA SER A 293 -8.92 22.98 -4.83
C SER A 293 -8.70 24.06 -3.77
N ALA A 294 -9.11 25.29 -4.08
CA ALA A 294 -9.11 26.37 -3.13
C ALA A 294 -10.18 26.08 -2.06
N LEU A 295 -9.69 25.83 -0.84
CA LEU A 295 -10.54 25.74 0.35
C LEU A 295 -11.35 27.05 0.41
N ALA A 296 -12.65 26.98 0.13
CA ALA A 296 -13.53 28.11 0.33
C ALA A 296 -13.43 28.51 1.81
N ASN A 297 -13.01 29.76 2.04
CA ASN A 297 -12.79 30.34 3.37
C ASN A 297 -14.03 30.27 4.25
#